data_AF-A0A969AV18-F1
#
_entry.id   AF-A0A969AV18-F1
#
_cell.length_a   1.000
_cell.length_b   1.000
_cell.length_c   1.000
_cell.angle_alpha   90.00
_cell.angle_beta   90.00
_cell.angle_gamma   90.00
#
_symmetry.space_group_name_H-M   'P 1'
#
loop_
_entity.id
_entity.type
_entity.pdbx_description
1 polymer ?
#
loop_
_entity_poly.entity_id
_entity_poly.type
_entity_poly.pdbx_seq_one_letter_code
_entity_poly.pdbx_strand_id
1 'polypeptide(L)'
;MYNLTEDSVLQNWSVSKILSGSIFPMRQIFFSIAILAASNPMVAQELPKIFEEKVAFCNSNLSNKQVIQLRKELNDLENFYLLNGFLTDKSGSSYRAVYEQIVRENDLIFKMDTTFELLHNLEYEVYTGCFYKVLTLEQMSQLTTRHLEASKKMWRDYEQSNATPGLAAQLILENFTEDDFELEYFRVSALLTFYRIASSPPTLNMGVAKIEVKEQIDIETIQVILNQNDEILIDNKIFTNAQAAQSIYEFLIANPESRGIEFTASRGASYETYLKTTAMFDSLYSKLASGIFDIPKNIIFRESN
;
A
#
# COMPACT_ATOMS: atom_id res chain seq x y z
N MET A 1 7.74 -26.31 -45.76
CA MET A 1 6.30 -26.46 -46.04
C MET A 1 5.93 -27.91 -45.82
N TYR A 2 5.25 -28.21 -44.71
CA TYR A 2 4.05 -29.04 -44.63
C TYR A 2 3.69 -29.11 -43.13
N ASN A 3 2.50 -28.64 -42.77
CA ASN A 3 1.92 -28.92 -41.46
C ASN A 3 1.43 -30.36 -41.45
N LEU A 4 1.36 -30.98 -40.27
CA LEU A 4 0.12 -31.55 -39.76
C LEU A 4 0.19 -31.72 -38.23
N THR A 5 -0.94 -31.38 -37.63
CA THR A 5 -1.37 -31.42 -36.23
C THR A 5 -1.26 -32.79 -35.55
N GLU A 6 -1.07 -32.81 -34.23
CA GLU A 6 -2.05 -33.44 -33.32
C GLU A 6 -1.94 -32.94 -31.87
N ASP A 7 -3.07 -32.88 -31.18
CA ASP A 7 -3.21 -32.41 -29.80
C ASP A 7 -2.86 -33.48 -28.76
N SER A 8 -2.48 -33.04 -27.55
CA SER A 8 -3.12 -33.40 -26.26
C SER A 8 -2.14 -33.38 -25.06
N VAL A 9 -2.72 -33.45 -23.84
CA VAL A 9 -2.03 -33.48 -22.52
C VAL A 9 -1.51 -32.12 -22.00
N LEU A 10 -2.43 -31.18 -21.79
CA LEU A 10 -2.38 -30.28 -20.62
C LEU A 10 -3.79 -30.14 -20.03
N GLN A 11 -4.06 -30.90 -18.97
CA GLN A 11 -5.25 -30.75 -18.13
C GLN A 11 -4.87 -30.88 -16.65
N ASN A 12 -5.64 -30.23 -15.79
CA ASN A 12 -5.59 -30.28 -14.32
C ASN A 12 -4.34 -29.71 -13.64
N TRP A 13 -4.34 -28.40 -13.41
CA TRP A 13 -4.17 -27.85 -12.06
C TRP A 13 -5.24 -26.76 -11.85
N SER A 14 -6.13 -26.97 -10.88
CA SER A 14 -7.16 -26.02 -10.50
C SER A 14 -7.23 -25.89 -8.98
N VAL A 15 -7.69 -24.71 -8.54
CA VAL A 15 -8.06 -24.38 -7.15
C VAL A 15 -6.91 -24.24 -6.13
N SER A 16 -6.54 -22.99 -5.84
CA SER A 16 -6.64 -22.50 -4.46
C SER A 16 -7.21 -21.08 -4.44
N LYS A 17 -8.46 -20.96 -3.97
CA LYS A 17 -8.96 -19.69 -3.39
C LYS A 17 -8.31 -19.52 -2.02
N ILE A 18 -8.17 -18.28 -1.52
CA ILE A 18 -8.65 -17.80 -0.20
C ILE A 18 -8.00 -16.44 0.18
N LEU A 19 -8.85 -15.52 0.69
CA LEU A 19 -8.55 -14.26 1.41
C LEU A 19 -7.77 -13.13 0.73
N SER A 20 -8.52 -12.13 0.25
CA SER A 20 -8.07 -10.74 0.10
C SER A 20 -8.98 -9.79 0.88
N GLY A 21 -8.96 -9.88 2.21
CA GLY A 21 -9.54 -8.86 3.10
C GLY A 21 -8.49 -7.80 3.46
N SER A 22 -8.91 -6.53 3.57
CA SER A 22 -8.08 -5.36 3.94
C SER A 22 -6.78 -5.18 3.14
N ILE A 23 -6.77 -4.20 2.22
CA ILE A 23 -5.53 -3.71 1.59
C ILE A 23 -4.76 -2.91 2.64
N PHE A 24 -3.86 -3.58 3.38
CA PHE A 24 -2.87 -2.91 4.23
C PHE A 24 -1.88 -2.09 3.37
N PRO A 25 -1.45 -0.90 3.82
CA PRO A 25 -0.51 -0.01 3.10
C PRO A 25 0.95 -0.50 3.18
N MET A 26 1.18 -1.79 2.95
CA MET A 26 2.51 -2.40 2.78
C MET A 26 2.63 -3.16 1.44
N ARG A 27 1.53 -3.29 0.69
CA ARG A 27 1.42 -4.20 -0.48
C ARG A 27 2.19 -3.77 -1.74
N GLN A 28 2.88 -2.62 -1.76
CA GLN A 28 3.65 -2.14 -2.92
C GLN A 28 5.09 -1.66 -2.64
N ILE A 29 5.73 -2.02 -1.52
CA ILE A 29 7.12 -1.61 -1.25
C ILE A 29 8.17 -2.31 -2.17
N PHE A 30 7.80 -3.36 -2.93
CA PHE A 30 8.78 -4.36 -3.39
C PHE A 30 8.74 -4.86 -4.86
N PHE A 31 7.92 -4.31 -5.76
CA PHE A 31 7.94 -4.63 -7.21
C PHE A 31 9.02 -3.78 -7.96
N SER A 32 9.76 -4.22 -9.00
CA SER A 32 9.72 -5.39 -9.92
C SER A 32 11.13 -5.81 -10.42
N ILE A 33 11.26 -6.87 -11.26
CA ILE A 33 12.49 -7.27 -12.00
C ILE A 33 12.15 -7.86 -13.40
N ALA A 34 12.75 -7.37 -14.51
CA ALA A 34 13.14 -8.13 -15.74
C ALA A 34 13.61 -7.20 -16.89
N ILE A 35 14.52 -7.51 -17.83
CA ILE A 35 15.69 -8.43 -17.96
C ILE A 35 16.43 -8.06 -19.28
N LEU A 36 17.78 -7.83 -19.28
CA LEU A 36 18.77 -8.19 -20.35
C LEU A 36 20.16 -7.55 -20.16
N ALA A 37 21.16 -8.04 -20.91
CA ALA A 37 22.59 -7.84 -20.68
C ALA A 37 23.37 -7.31 -21.91
N ALA A 38 24.44 -6.53 -21.67
CA ALA A 38 25.68 -6.52 -22.45
C ALA A 38 26.81 -5.66 -21.81
N SER A 39 28.06 -6.10 -22.00
CA SER A 39 29.34 -5.34 -22.00
C SER A 39 29.76 -4.40 -20.84
N ASN A 40 30.84 -4.81 -20.15
CA ASN A 40 31.87 -4.01 -19.46
C ASN A 40 32.53 -2.95 -20.41
N PRO A 41 33.30 -1.92 -19.94
CA PRO A 41 34.07 -1.90 -18.67
C PRO A 41 34.14 -0.58 -17.86
N MET A 42 34.75 -0.68 -16.67
CA MET A 42 35.14 0.41 -15.73
C MET A 42 33.99 1.31 -15.25
N VAL A 43 33.20 0.72 -14.36
CA VAL A 43 32.01 1.32 -13.75
C VAL A 43 32.40 2.42 -12.77
N ALA A 44 32.27 3.69 -13.18
CA ALA A 44 31.88 4.72 -12.23
C ALA A 44 30.52 4.30 -11.68
N GLN A 45 30.45 3.92 -10.39
CA GLN A 45 29.38 3.08 -9.83
C GLN A 45 27.98 3.62 -10.20
N GLU A 46 27.41 3.06 -11.27
CA GLU A 46 26.11 3.46 -11.80
C GLU A 46 25.09 3.25 -10.68
N LEU A 47 24.13 4.18 -10.56
CA LEU A 47 22.99 4.04 -9.66
C LEU A 47 22.45 2.61 -9.82
N PRO A 48 22.41 1.78 -8.75
CA PRO A 48 22.13 0.35 -8.90
C PRO A 48 20.91 0.16 -9.79
N LYS A 49 21.01 -0.65 -10.87
CA LYS A 49 20.08 -0.61 -12.03
C LYS A 49 18.58 -0.55 -11.70
N ILE A 50 18.18 -1.10 -10.55
CA ILE A 50 16.85 -0.96 -9.95
C ILE A 50 16.33 0.49 -9.82
N PHE A 51 17.21 1.49 -9.77
CA PHE A 51 16.84 2.91 -9.72
C PHE A 51 16.66 3.54 -11.09
N GLU A 52 17.34 3.05 -12.15
CA GLU A 52 17.25 3.61 -13.51
C GLU A 52 15.80 3.57 -14.03
N GLU A 53 15.10 2.46 -13.79
CA GLU A 53 13.68 2.29 -14.10
C GLU A 53 12.77 3.25 -13.30
N LYS A 54 13.13 3.57 -12.06
CA LYS A 54 12.35 4.46 -11.18
C LYS A 54 12.64 5.95 -11.40
N VAL A 55 13.79 6.32 -11.99
CA VAL A 55 14.16 7.72 -12.24
C VAL A 55 13.13 8.47 -13.07
N ALA A 56 12.55 7.85 -14.11
CA ALA A 56 11.50 8.49 -14.91
C ALA A 56 10.24 8.78 -14.10
N PHE A 57 9.71 7.78 -13.39
CA PHE A 57 8.54 7.92 -12.51
C PHE A 57 8.78 9.01 -11.44
N CYS A 58 9.94 9.01 -10.82
CA CYS A 58 10.27 9.94 -9.74
C CYS A 58 10.63 11.35 -10.22
N ASN A 59 10.97 11.54 -11.50
CA ASN A 59 11.12 12.86 -12.11
C ASN A 59 9.77 13.47 -12.52
N SER A 60 8.79 12.66 -12.89
CA SER A 60 7.42 13.11 -13.14
C SER A 60 6.65 13.45 -11.87
N ASN A 61 6.89 12.74 -10.76
CA ASN A 61 6.10 12.87 -9.53
C ASN A 61 6.76 13.69 -8.39
N LEU A 62 8.07 13.96 -8.45
CA LEU A 62 8.78 14.79 -7.46
C LEU A 62 9.65 15.86 -8.12
N SER A 63 9.19 17.11 -8.04
CA SER A 63 9.96 18.28 -8.42
C SER A 63 11.16 18.53 -7.49
N ASN A 64 12.19 19.23 -7.96
CA ASN A 64 13.36 19.55 -7.15
C ASN A 64 13.01 20.35 -5.87
N LYS A 65 11.94 21.17 -5.89
CA LYS A 65 11.46 21.87 -4.70
C LYS A 65 10.88 20.91 -3.66
N GLN A 66 10.06 19.95 -4.10
CA GLN A 66 9.53 18.89 -3.23
C GLN A 66 10.64 18.00 -2.68
N VAL A 67 11.68 17.67 -3.46
CA VAL A 67 12.85 16.91 -2.94
C VAL A 67 13.57 17.67 -1.82
N ILE A 68 13.76 19.00 -1.97
CA ILE A 68 14.36 19.85 -0.93
C ILE A 68 13.47 19.91 0.31
N GLN A 69 12.15 20.10 0.14
CA GLN A 69 11.18 20.11 1.23
C GLN A 69 11.12 18.76 1.95
N LEU A 70 11.09 17.65 1.22
CA LEU A 70 11.05 16.30 1.79
C LEU A 70 12.30 16.01 2.63
N ARG A 71 13.49 16.41 2.17
CA ARG A 71 14.72 16.31 2.97
C ARG A 71 14.64 17.15 4.25
N LYS A 72 14.04 18.35 4.20
CA LYS A 72 13.82 19.17 5.40
C LYS A 72 12.85 18.50 6.37
N GLU A 73 11.69 18.04 5.87
CA GLU A 73 10.67 17.39 6.69
C GLU A 73 11.16 16.08 7.32
N LEU A 74 12.00 15.30 6.62
CA LEU A 74 12.66 14.11 7.20
C LEU A 74 13.61 14.45 8.36
N ASN A 75 14.39 15.52 8.23
CA ASN A 75 15.26 16.00 9.31
C ASN A 75 14.44 16.53 10.51
N ASP A 76 13.37 17.27 10.24
CA ASP A 76 12.47 17.81 11.26
C ASP A 76 11.70 16.68 11.98
N LEU A 77 11.33 15.62 11.25
CA LEU A 77 10.71 14.38 11.75
C LEU A 77 11.65 13.58 12.65
N GLU A 78 12.91 13.37 12.25
CA GLU A 78 13.91 12.70 13.10
C GLU A 78 14.13 13.50 14.40
N ASN A 79 14.26 14.83 14.29
CA ASN A 79 14.39 15.70 15.45
C ASN A 79 13.15 15.66 16.36
N PHE A 80 11.94 15.56 15.79
CA PHE A 80 10.70 15.38 16.54
C PHE A 80 10.69 14.04 17.29
N TYR A 81 11.11 12.94 16.67
CA TYR A 81 11.21 11.64 17.34
C TYR A 81 12.22 11.63 18.48
N LEU A 82 13.35 12.33 18.34
CA LEU A 82 14.34 12.50 19.40
C LEU A 82 13.78 13.32 20.58
N LEU A 83 13.13 14.45 20.29
CA LEU A 83 12.56 15.33 21.32
C LEU A 83 11.44 14.67 22.13
N ASN A 84 10.69 13.75 21.51
CA ASN A 84 9.65 12.97 22.17
C ASN A 84 10.15 11.65 22.79
N GLY A 85 11.45 11.37 22.73
CA GLY A 85 12.05 10.14 23.30
C GLY A 85 11.66 8.85 22.58
N PHE A 86 11.14 8.95 21.34
CA PHE A 86 10.82 7.81 20.49
C PHE A 86 12.09 7.20 19.87
N LEU A 87 13.02 8.06 19.47
CA LEU A 87 14.41 7.71 19.21
C LEU A 87 15.25 8.18 20.41
N THR A 88 16.19 7.36 20.87
CA THR A 88 17.11 7.74 21.97
C THR A 88 18.22 8.65 21.44
N ASP A 89 18.77 8.33 20.27
CA ASP A 89 19.70 9.13 19.50
C ASP A 89 19.57 8.83 17.99
N LYS A 90 20.52 9.31 17.17
CA LYS A 90 20.56 9.10 15.70
C LYS A 90 21.32 7.84 15.27
N SER A 91 21.76 6.99 16.21
CA SER A 91 22.48 5.75 15.89
C SER A 91 21.56 4.69 15.29
N GLY A 92 22.13 3.75 14.55
CA GLY A 92 21.42 2.62 14.01
C GLY A 92 20.77 1.73 15.08
N SER A 93 21.36 1.67 16.27
CA SER A 93 20.79 0.97 17.43
C SER A 93 19.44 1.57 17.88
N SER A 94 19.30 2.90 17.83
CA SER A 94 18.07 3.63 18.17
C SER A 94 16.94 3.29 17.19
N TYR A 95 17.23 3.27 15.89
CA TYR A 95 16.30 2.82 14.84
C TYR A 95 15.93 1.34 14.98
N ARG A 96 16.91 0.48 15.29
CA ARG A 96 16.70 -0.95 15.51
C ARG A 96 15.76 -1.22 16.69
N ALA A 97 15.95 -0.51 17.82
CA ALA A 97 15.13 -0.65 19.02
C ALA A 97 13.64 -0.35 18.76
N VAL A 98 13.32 0.58 17.86
CA VAL A 98 11.94 0.85 17.42
C VAL A 98 11.37 -0.34 16.65
N TYR A 99 12.11 -0.96 15.72
CA TYR A 99 11.65 -2.18 15.06
C TYR A 99 11.46 -3.33 16.05
N GLU A 100 12.33 -3.47 17.06
CA GLU A 100 12.15 -4.46 18.12
C GLU A 100 10.90 -4.21 18.97
N GLN A 101 10.53 -2.94 19.18
CA GLN A 101 9.24 -2.57 19.76
C GLN A 101 8.07 -3.03 18.87
N ILE A 102 8.12 -2.74 17.56
CA ILE A 102 7.08 -3.16 16.61
C ILE A 102 6.93 -4.70 16.59
N VAL A 103 8.02 -5.47 16.71
CA VAL A 103 7.94 -6.94 16.84
C VAL A 103 7.22 -7.36 18.12
N ARG A 104 7.54 -6.74 19.27
CA ARG A 104 6.93 -7.09 20.57
C ARG A 104 5.45 -6.72 20.66
N GLU A 105 5.08 -5.57 20.09
CA GLU A 105 3.74 -4.98 20.20
C GLU A 105 2.84 -5.33 19.00
N ASN A 106 3.44 -5.81 17.90
CA ASN A 106 2.82 -6.04 16.59
C ASN A 106 2.14 -4.79 15.98
N ASP A 107 2.50 -3.62 16.49
CA ASP A 107 2.00 -2.30 16.14
C ASP A 107 3.05 -1.26 16.57
N LEU A 108 2.87 0.01 16.22
CA LEU A 108 3.70 1.10 16.73
C LEU A 108 2.92 1.94 17.75
N ILE A 109 3.17 1.73 19.05
CA ILE A 109 2.56 2.52 20.12
C ILE A 109 3.28 3.87 20.24
N PHE A 110 3.11 4.71 19.22
CA PHE A 110 3.57 6.11 19.19
C PHE A 110 2.51 6.99 18.53
N LYS A 111 2.20 8.12 19.17
CA LYS A 111 1.21 9.08 18.66
C LYS A 111 1.90 10.31 18.08
N MET A 112 1.69 10.54 16.80
CA MET A 112 2.00 11.82 16.16
C MET A 112 0.95 12.87 16.55
N ASP A 113 1.39 14.02 17.05
CA ASP A 113 0.56 15.22 17.29
C ASP A 113 0.93 16.40 16.37
N THR A 114 1.97 16.22 15.55
CA THR A 114 2.40 17.12 14.47
C THR A 114 2.07 16.54 13.10
N THR A 115 2.09 17.38 12.06
CA THR A 115 1.91 16.97 10.67
C THR A 115 2.98 17.62 9.80
N PHE A 116 3.61 16.82 8.94
CA PHE A 116 4.58 17.27 7.95
C PHE A 116 3.90 17.37 6.59
N GLU A 117 3.81 18.58 6.02
CA GLU A 117 2.90 18.89 4.91
C GLU A 117 3.12 18.00 3.68
N LEU A 118 4.36 17.88 3.20
CA LEU A 118 4.64 17.09 2.02
C LEU A 118 4.59 15.59 2.36
N LEU A 119 5.13 15.16 3.50
CA LEU A 119 5.04 13.77 3.96
C LEU A 119 3.60 13.27 4.15
N HIS A 120 2.67 14.12 4.59
CA HIS A 120 1.25 13.79 4.76
C HIS A 120 0.53 13.68 3.41
N ASN A 121 0.84 14.57 2.48
CA ASN A 121 0.16 14.69 1.18
C ASN A 121 0.81 13.85 0.07
N LEU A 122 2.00 13.28 0.29
CA LEU A 122 2.64 12.39 -0.67
C LEU A 122 1.86 11.07 -0.79
N GLU A 123 1.47 10.75 -2.02
CA GLU A 123 0.92 9.45 -2.36
C GLU A 123 1.89 8.32 -1.97
N TYR A 124 1.33 7.19 -1.56
CA TYR A 124 2.06 6.07 -0.99
C TYR A 124 3.13 5.56 -1.97
N GLU A 125 2.73 5.33 -3.22
CA GLU A 125 3.55 4.91 -4.34
C GLU A 125 4.68 5.90 -4.64
N VAL A 126 4.46 7.21 -4.43
CA VAL A 126 5.45 8.25 -4.67
C VAL A 126 6.50 8.25 -3.57
N TYR A 127 6.13 8.23 -2.28
CA TYR A 127 7.15 8.22 -1.23
C TYR A 127 7.90 6.87 -1.17
N THR A 128 7.23 5.72 -1.26
CA THR A 128 7.90 4.41 -1.27
C THR A 128 8.71 4.19 -2.55
N GLY A 129 8.24 4.72 -3.69
CA GLY A 129 8.93 4.63 -4.97
C GLY A 129 10.14 5.55 -5.09
N CYS A 130 10.10 6.74 -4.46
CA CYS A 130 10.98 7.86 -4.81
C CYS A 130 11.72 8.53 -3.65
N PHE A 131 11.62 8.05 -2.40
CA PHE A 131 12.37 8.62 -1.28
C PHE A 131 13.88 8.71 -1.56
N TYR A 132 14.44 7.78 -2.35
CA TYR A 132 15.85 7.80 -2.73
C TYR A 132 16.31 9.11 -3.39
N LYS A 133 15.40 9.91 -3.97
CA LYS A 133 15.74 11.24 -4.52
C LYS A 133 16.19 12.24 -3.45
N VAL A 134 15.93 12.02 -2.16
CA VAL A 134 16.48 12.85 -1.08
C VAL A 134 17.93 12.51 -0.73
N LEU A 135 18.48 11.42 -1.27
CA LEU A 135 19.83 10.94 -0.97
C LEU A 135 20.85 11.44 -2.01
N THR A 136 22.12 11.51 -1.63
CA THR A 136 23.23 11.80 -2.55
C THR A 136 23.68 10.55 -3.30
N LEU A 137 24.38 10.71 -4.42
CA LEU A 137 25.01 9.58 -5.13
C LEU A 137 25.95 8.76 -4.23
N GLU A 138 26.65 9.41 -3.30
CA GLU A 138 27.52 8.78 -2.30
C GLU A 138 26.72 7.96 -1.29
N GLN A 139 25.62 8.49 -0.76
CA GLN A 139 24.73 7.73 0.13
C GLN A 139 24.09 6.53 -0.59
N MET A 140 23.79 6.66 -1.88
CA MET A 140 23.27 5.57 -2.71
C MET A 140 24.33 4.50 -3.03
N SER A 141 25.61 4.88 -3.19
CA SER A 141 26.69 3.94 -3.53
C SER A 141 27.09 3.01 -2.36
N GLN A 142 26.71 3.38 -1.13
CA GLN A 142 26.83 2.52 0.06
C GLN A 142 25.90 1.29 0.02
N LEU A 143 24.92 1.24 -0.89
CA LEU A 143 24.05 0.08 -1.06
C LEU A 143 24.75 -1.07 -1.77
N THR A 144 24.70 -2.25 -1.14
CA THR A 144 25.36 -3.46 -1.62
C THR A 144 24.37 -4.47 -2.21
N THR A 145 24.86 -5.46 -2.96
CA THR A 145 24.05 -6.59 -3.44
C THR A 145 23.32 -7.32 -2.32
N ARG A 146 23.93 -7.44 -1.12
CA ARG A 146 23.29 -8.03 0.06
C ARG A 146 22.01 -7.29 0.43
N HIS A 147 22.00 -5.96 0.40
CA HIS A 147 20.82 -5.16 0.76
C HIS A 147 19.66 -5.41 -0.21
N LEU A 148 19.99 -5.57 -1.50
CA LEU A 148 19.02 -5.89 -2.55
C LEU A 148 18.49 -7.33 -2.42
N GLU A 149 19.35 -8.30 -2.10
CA GLU A 149 18.96 -9.70 -1.90
C GLU A 149 18.10 -9.88 -0.64
N ALA A 150 18.49 -9.25 0.48
CA ALA A 150 17.69 -9.12 1.69
C ALA A 150 16.28 -8.59 1.37
N SER A 151 16.20 -7.47 0.65
CA SER A 151 14.93 -6.86 0.26
C SER A 151 14.02 -7.81 -0.54
N LYS A 152 14.58 -8.54 -1.51
CA LYS A 152 13.84 -9.54 -2.30
C LYS A 152 13.39 -10.75 -1.48
N LYS A 153 14.18 -11.17 -0.49
CA LYS A 153 13.83 -12.26 0.43
C LYS A 153 12.68 -11.85 1.34
N MET A 154 12.83 -10.72 2.05
CA MET A 154 11.78 -10.18 2.92
C MET A 154 10.43 -10.06 2.19
N TRP A 155 10.45 -9.60 0.93
CA TRP A 155 9.23 -9.51 0.13
C TRP A 155 8.53 -10.87 -0.07
N ARG A 156 9.29 -11.87 -0.52
CA ARG A 156 8.76 -13.21 -0.77
C ARG A 156 8.18 -13.83 0.50
N ASP A 157 8.91 -13.68 1.61
CA ASP A 157 8.52 -14.23 2.91
C ASP A 157 7.25 -13.51 3.43
N TYR A 158 7.10 -12.21 3.13
CA TYR A 158 5.91 -11.40 3.44
C TYR A 158 4.70 -11.75 2.55
N GLU A 159 4.87 -11.91 1.23
CA GLU A 159 3.79 -12.34 0.30
C GLU A 159 3.20 -13.71 0.65
N GLN A 160 4.02 -14.61 1.19
CA GLN A 160 3.62 -15.97 1.57
C GLN A 160 2.98 -16.07 2.96
N SER A 161 2.85 -14.94 3.68
CA SER A 161 2.48 -14.89 5.08
C SER A 161 1.27 -13.99 5.37
N ASN A 162 0.71 -14.12 6.57
CA ASN A 162 -0.26 -13.15 7.08
C ASN A 162 0.46 -11.84 7.46
N ALA A 163 0.48 -10.92 6.49
CA ALA A 163 0.94 -9.54 6.61
C ALA A 163 0.57 -8.86 7.94
N THR A 164 1.58 -8.51 8.75
CA THR A 164 1.43 -7.73 9.99
C THR A 164 2.62 -6.79 10.19
N PRO A 165 2.49 -5.69 10.95
CA PRO A 165 3.61 -4.80 11.27
C PRO A 165 4.75 -5.53 12.00
N GLY A 166 4.42 -6.40 12.97
CA GLY A 166 5.41 -7.21 13.69
C GLY A 166 6.19 -8.16 12.78
N LEU A 167 5.52 -8.83 11.84
CA LEU A 167 6.21 -9.68 10.86
C LEU A 167 7.14 -8.85 9.94
N ALA A 168 6.70 -7.71 9.45
CA ALA A 168 7.52 -6.83 8.62
C ALA A 168 8.77 -6.33 9.38
N ALA A 169 8.60 -5.91 10.64
CA ALA A 169 9.69 -5.51 11.51
C ALA A 169 10.65 -6.69 11.83
N GLN A 170 10.13 -7.89 12.05
CA GLN A 170 10.95 -9.09 12.27
C GLN A 170 11.81 -9.40 11.05
N LEU A 171 11.22 -9.39 9.85
CA LEU A 171 11.95 -9.61 8.59
C LEU A 171 13.06 -8.56 8.39
N ILE A 172 12.81 -7.30 8.75
CA ILE A 172 13.83 -6.24 8.74
C ILE A 172 14.98 -6.57 9.72
N LEU A 173 14.66 -6.94 10.96
CA LEU A 173 15.66 -7.26 12.00
C LEU A 173 16.48 -8.53 11.73
N GLU A 174 15.92 -9.48 10.99
CA GLU A 174 16.59 -10.73 10.58
C GLU A 174 17.56 -10.55 9.41
N ASN A 175 17.36 -9.54 8.56
CA ASN A 175 18.16 -9.36 7.34
C ASN A 175 19.11 -8.14 7.40
N PHE A 176 18.90 -7.21 8.34
CA PHE A 176 19.75 -6.03 8.57
C PHE A 176 20.33 -5.97 9.99
N THR A 177 21.52 -5.39 10.11
CA THR A 177 22.25 -5.17 11.36
C THR A 177 22.08 -3.74 11.88
N GLU A 178 22.68 -3.40 13.03
CA GLU A 178 22.72 -2.00 13.51
C GLU A 178 23.51 -1.10 12.54
N ASP A 179 24.66 -1.57 12.04
CA ASP A 179 25.48 -0.87 11.05
C ASP A 179 24.71 -0.50 9.77
N ASP A 180 23.72 -1.30 9.38
CA ASP A 180 22.87 -1.00 8.23
C ASP A 180 22.03 0.27 8.47
N PHE A 181 21.55 0.49 9.70
CA PHE A 181 20.84 1.70 10.09
C PHE A 181 21.75 2.90 10.36
N GLU A 182 23.07 2.77 10.21
CA GLU A 182 23.97 3.93 10.08
C GLU A 182 23.94 4.52 8.65
N LEU A 183 23.46 3.77 7.66
CA LEU A 183 23.35 4.25 6.28
C LEU A 183 22.08 5.09 6.10
N GLU A 184 22.22 6.28 5.50
CA GLU A 184 21.13 7.25 5.33
C GLU A 184 19.90 6.66 4.62
N TYR A 185 20.11 5.74 3.66
CA TYR A 185 19.03 5.05 2.97
C TYR A 185 18.08 4.31 3.92
N PHE A 186 18.65 3.56 4.89
CA PHE A 186 17.85 2.79 5.84
C PHE A 186 17.25 3.69 6.92
N ARG A 187 17.94 4.76 7.35
CA ARG A 187 17.36 5.78 8.25
C ARG A 187 16.15 6.46 7.62
N VAL A 188 16.26 6.98 6.39
CA VAL A 188 15.14 7.62 5.68
C VAL A 188 13.98 6.64 5.48
N SER A 189 14.27 5.40 5.09
CA SER A 189 13.26 4.34 4.96
C SER A 189 12.53 4.07 6.28
N ALA A 190 13.27 4.00 7.40
CA ALA A 190 12.71 3.81 8.74
C ALA A 190 11.86 5.00 9.20
N LEU A 191 12.35 6.24 9.04
CA LEU A 191 11.60 7.47 9.36
C LEU A 191 10.25 7.52 8.64
N LEU A 192 10.24 7.22 7.33
CA LEU A 192 9.02 7.16 6.51
C LEU A 192 8.08 6.05 6.97
N THR A 193 8.62 4.88 7.32
CA THR A 193 7.85 3.75 7.84
C THR A 193 7.19 4.10 9.17
N PHE A 194 7.94 4.62 10.14
CA PHE A 194 7.43 5.03 11.44
C PHE A 194 6.39 6.14 11.31
N TYR A 195 6.65 7.13 10.45
CA TYR A 195 5.70 8.23 10.20
C TYR A 195 4.40 7.71 9.61
N ARG A 196 4.46 6.75 8.67
CA ARG A 196 3.26 6.18 8.10
C ARG A 196 2.44 5.39 9.11
N ILE A 197 3.07 4.61 9.99
CA ILE A 197 2.33 3.84 11.01
C ILE A 197 1.71 4.82 12.03
N ALA A 198 2.48 5.75 12.57
CA ALA A 198 2.02 6.70 13.60
C ALA A 198 1.07 7.81 13.09
N SER A 199 1.10 8.12 11.79
CA SER A 199 0.23 9.14 11.16
C SER A 199 -0.90 8.53 10.34
N SER A 200 -0.95 7.21 10.18
CA SER A 200 -2.20 6.57 9.79
C SER A 200 -3.22 6.91 10.88
N PRO A 201 -4.46 7.33 10.55
CA PRO A 201 -5.50 7.41 11.56
C PRO A 201 -5.54 6.04 12.25
N PRO A 202 -5.63 5.97 13.59
CA PRO A 202 -5.60 4.70 14.28
C PRO A 202 -6.62 3.80 13.61
N THR A 203 -6.16 2.69 13.02
CA THR A 203 -7.06 1.62 12.58
C THR A 203 -7.89 1.34 13.79
N LEU A 204 -9.19 1.65 13.70
CA LEU A 204 -10.07 1.68 14.84
C LEU A 204 -9.92 0.36 15.58
N ASN A 205 -9.21 0.38 16.70
CA ASN A 205 -9.27 -0.64 17.74
C ASN A 205 -10.62 -0.46 18.45
N MET A 206 -11.69 -0.46 17.65
CA MET A 206 -12.86 -1.26 17.97
C MET A 206 -12.30 -2.58 18.52
N GLY A 207 -12.75 -2.93 19.72
CA GLY A 207 -12.70 -4.31 20.16
C GLY A 207 -13.62 -5.14 19.29
N VAL A 208 -13.30 -5.28 18.00
CA VAL A 208 -13.67 -6.44 17.19
C VAL A 208 -12.93 -7.58 17.87
N ALA A 209 -13.53 -8.08 18.95
CA ALA A 209 -13.21 -9.39 19.51
C ALA A 209 -13.07 -10.30 18.30
N LYS A 210 -11.90 -10.96 18.16
CA LYS A 210 -11.59 -11.81 17.00
C LYS A 210 -12.86 -12.56 16.66
N ILE A 211 -13.44 -12.22 15.51
CA ILE A 211 -14.58 -12.95 15.00
C ILE A 211 -13.97 -14.29 14.59
N GLU A 212 -13.96 -15.23 15.55
CA GLU A 212 -14.12 -16.65 15.24
C GLU A 212 -15.13 -16.67 14.11
N VAL A 213 -14.77 -17.24 12.96
CA VAL A 213 -15.55 -17.16 11.73
C VAL A 213 -16.88 -17.89 11.94
N LYS A 214 -17.81 -17.19 12.58
CA LYS A 214 -19.19 -17.55 12.80
C LYS A 214 -19.87 -17.26 11.49
N GLU A 215 -19.93 -18.33 10.70
CA GLU A 215 -20.86 -18.55 9.60
C GLU A 215 -20.96 -17.38 8.62
N GLN A 216 -20.30 -17.57 7.47
CA GLN A 216 -20.38 -16.76 6.27
C GLN A 216 -21.75 -16.07 6.10
N ILE A 217 -21.85 -14.82 6.58
CA ILE A 217 -23.11 -14.05 6.53
C ILE A 217 -23.40 -13.76 5.07
N ASP A 218 -24.52 -14.29 4.59
CA ASP A 218 -24.99 -14.12 3.21
C ASP A 218 -25.53 -12.70 3.04
N ILE A 219 -24.65 -11.77 2.68
CA ILE A 219 -24.99 -10.37 2.43
C ILE A 219 -25.48 -10.17 1.00
N GLU A 220 -26.67 -9.61 0.86
CA GLU A 220 -27.28 -9.31 -0.43
C GLU A 220 -26.61 -8.06 -1.02
N THR A 221 -25.94 -8.18 -2.17
CA THR A 221 -25.19 -7.07 -2.77
C THR A 221 -25.83 -6.54 -4.06
N ILE A 222 -25.95 -5.21 -4.18
CA ILE A 222 -26.22 -4.57 -5.46
C ILE A 222 -24.93 -4.49 -6.28
N GLN A 223 -24.96 -4.99 -7.52
CA GLN A 223 -23.80 -4.96 -8.40
C GLN A 223 -23.73 -3.62 -9.14
N VAL A 224 -22.57 -2.96 -9.01
CA VAL A 224 -22.24 -1.69 -9.65
C VAL A 224 -21.00 -1.92 -10.50
N ILE A 225 -21.08 -1.66 -11.81
CA ILE A 225 -19.96 -1.83 -12.74
C ILE A 225 -19.62 -0.48 -13.36
N LEU A 226 -18.38 0.00 -13.21
CA LEU A 226 -17.87 1.13 -13.98
C LEU A 226 -17.19 0.59 -15.25
N ASN A 227 -17.76 0.87 -16.42
CA ASN A 227 -17.25 0.36 -17.69
C ASN A 227 -16.12 1.22 -18.28
N GLN A 228 -15.53 0.77 -19.39
CA GLN A 228 -14.44 1.46 -20.09
C GLN A 228 -14.82 2.80 -20.76
N ASN A 229 -16.11 3.16 -20.74
CA ASN A 229 -16.63 4.42 -21.30
C ASN A 229 -16.96 5.43 -20.18
N ASP A 230 -16.57 5.16 -18.93
CA ASP A 230 -16.96 5.91 -17.73
C ASP A 230 -18.46 5.89 -17.40
N GLU A 231 -19.18 4.86 -17.86
CA GLU A 231 -20.60 4.67 -17.57
C GLU A 231 -20.79 3.75 -16.35
N ILE A 232 -21.61 4.18 -15.39
CA ILE A 232 -22.02 3.36 -14.24
C ILE A 232 -23.16 2.46 -14.69
N LEU A 233 -22.98 1.15 -14.53
CA LEU A 233 -23.96 0.12 -14.84
C LEU A 233 -24.49 -0.51 -13.54
N ILE A 234 -25.81 -0.65 -13.45
CA ILE A 234 -26.51 -1.46 -12.43
C ILE A 234 -27.54 -2.31 -13.19
N ASP A 235 -27.60 -3.61 -12.93
CA ASP A 235 -28.43 -4.57 -13.68
C ASP A 235 -28.30 -4.44 -15.22
N ASN A 236 -27.07 -4.24 -15.70
CA ASN A 236 -26.74 -3.99 -17.12
C ASN A 236 -27.41 -2.76 -17.78
N LYS A 237 -27.96 -1.83 -16.99
CA LYS A 237 -28.48 -0.54 -17.46
C LYS A 237 -27.54 0.59 -17.06
N ILE A 238 -27.40 1.60 -17.93
CA ILE A 238 -26.57 2.79 -17.65
C ILE A 238 -27.33 3.74 -16.73
N PHE A 239 -26.66 4.21 -15.68
CA PHE A 239 -27.13 5.20 -14.72
C PHE A 239 -26.21 6.43 -14.75
N THR A 240 -26.79 7.62 -14.64
CA THR A 240 -26.03 8.81 -14.21
C THR A 240 -25.66 8.67 -12.73
N ASN A 241 -24.59 9.34 -12.29
CA ASN A 241 -24.13 9.32 -10.89
C ASN A 241 -25.27 9.59 -9.87
N ALA A 242 -26.16 10.56 -10.14
CA ALA A 242 -27.30 10.86 -9.28
C ALA A 242 -28.35 9.73 -9.23
N GLN A 243 -28.61 9.05 -10.36
CA GLN A 243 -29.55 7.93 -10.40
C GLN A 243 -28.94 6.68 -9.75
N ALA A 244 -27.65 6.43 -9.93
CA ALA A 244 -26.93 5.35 -9.28
C ALA A 244 -26.94 5.54 -7.75
N ALA A 245 -26.63 6.74 -7.28
CA ALA A 245 -26.68 7.09 -5.86
C ALA A 245 -28.05 6.79 -5.23
N GLN A 246 -29.14 7.19 -5.91
CA GLN A 246 -30.50 6.95 -5.44
C GLN A 246 -30.86 5.46 -5.43
N SER A 247 -30.54 4.73 -6.51
CA SER A 247 -30.80 3.29 -6.62
C SER A 247 -30.09 2.48 -5.52
N ILE A 248 -28.81 2.77 -5.29
CA ILE A 248 -28.01 2.13 -4.24
C ILE A 248 -28.52 2.51 -2.85
N TYR A 249 -28.92 3.77 -2.63
CA TYR A 249 -29.51 4.20 -1.36
C TYR A 249 -30.82 3.47 -1.03
N GLU A 250 -31.72 3.35 -2.01
CA GLU A 250 -32.99 2.62 -1.89
C GLU A 250 -32.76 1.13 -1.64
N PHE A 251 -31.75 0.53 -2.28
CA PHE A 251 -31.35 -0.85 -2.00
C PHE A 251 -30.85 -1.02 -0.57
N LEU A 252 -29.88 -0.21 -0.12
CA LEU A 252 -29.25 -0.33 1.20
C LEU A 252 -30.23 -0.05 2.35
N ILE A 253 -31.07 1.00 2.26
CA ILE A 253 -31.95 1.40 3.37
C ILE A 253 -33.03 0.38 3.71
N ALA A 254 -33.38 -0.52 2.78
CA ALA A 254 -34.39 -1.54 3.01
C ALA A 254 -33.97 -2.60 4.06
N ASN A 255 -32.68 -2.95 4.11
CA ASN A 255 -32.10 -3.88 5.09
C ASN A 255 -30.61 -3.56 5.30
N PRO A 256 -30.25 -2.47 6.00
CA PRO A 256 -28.88 -1.94 5.99
C PRO A 256 -27.84 -2.85 6.65
N GLU A 257 -28.24 -3.71 7.58
CA GLU A 257 -27.35 -4.64 8.27
C GLU A 257 -26.92 -5.84 7.40
N SER A 258 -27.76 -6.24 6.43
CA SER A 258 -27.56 -7.45 5.60
C SER A 258 -27.36 -7.14 4.12
N ARG A 259 -27.18 -5.87 3.75
CA ARG A 259 -27.00 -5.43 2.37
C ARG A 259 -25.66 -4.73 2.15
N GLY A 260 -25.17 -4.78 0.91
CA GLY A 260 -23.91 -4.17 0.52
C GLY A 260 -23.83 -3.78 -0.95
N ILE A 261 -22.67 -3.29 -1.35
CA ILE A 261 -22.33 -2.91 -2.73
C ILE A 261 -21.25 -3.86 -3.23
N GLU A 262 -21.44 -4.48 -4.40
CA GLU A 262 -20.37 -5.16 -5.13
C GLU A 262 -19.93 -4.26 -6.29
N PHE A 263 -18.73 -3.67 -6.20
CA PHE A 263 -18.22 -2.73 -7.18
C PHE A 263 -17.11 -3.35 -8.04
N THR A 264 -17.30 -3.33 -9.37
CA THR A 264 -16.30 -3.73 -10.37
C THR A 264 -15.92 -2.53 -11.22
N ALA A 265 -14.64 -2.30 -11.45
CA ALA A 265 -14.18 -1.29 -12.40
C ALA A 265 -13.41 -1.93 -13.56
N SER A 266 -13.75 -1.55 -14.79
CA SER A 266 -13.00 -1.91 -15.99
C SER A 266 -11.65 -1.21 -16.02
N ARG A 267 -10.61 -1.88 -16.52
CA ARG A 267 -9.26 -1.31 -16.69
C ARG A 267 -9.21 -0.11 -17.65
N GLY A 268 -10.23 0.07 -18.49
CA GLY A 268 -10.37 1.22 -19.38
C GLY A 268 -11.07 2.44 -18.76
N ALA A 269 -11.65 2.32 -17.56
CA ALA A 269 -12.30 3.43 -16.89
C ALA A 269 -11.28 4.49 -16.43
N SER A 270 -11.66 5.77 -16.48
CA SER A 270 -10.82 6.84 -15.96
C SER A 270 -10.78 6.83 -14.43
N TYR A 271 -9.60 7.14 -13.90
CA TYR A 271 -9.39 7.23 -12.46
C TYR A 271 -10.26 8.32 -11.80
N GLU A 272 -10.56 9.41 -12.52
CA GLU A 272 -11.46 10.46 -12.03
C GLU A 272 -12.88 9.93 -11.82
N THR A 273 -13.41 9.12 -12.74
CA THR A 273 -14.76 8.54 -12.60
C THR A 273 -14.78 7.43 -11.55
N TYR A 274 -13.71 6.65 -11.42
CA TYR A 274 -13.52 5.72 -10.31
C TYR A 274 -13.61 6.44 -8.95
N LEU A 275 -12.83 7.51 -8.74
CA LEU A 275 -12.85 8.29 -7.49
C LEU A 275 -14.21 8.95 -7.21
N LYS A 276 -14.89 9.47 -8.23
CA LYS A 276 -16.26 10.01 -8.08
C LYS A 276 -17.26 8.94 -7.64
N THR A 277 -17.09 7.71 -8.12
CA THR A 277 -17.98 6.58 -7.81
C THR A 277 -17.72 6.04 -6.39
N THR A 278 -16.46 5.95 -5.95
CA THR A 278 -16.15 5.54 -4.57
C THR A 278 -16.57 6.62 -3.55
N ALA A 279 -16.33 7.90 -3.84
CA ALA A 279 -16.79 9.01 -3.00
C ALA A 279 -18.33 9.08 -2.88
N MET A 280 -19.08 8.67 -3.93
CA MET A 280 -20.53 8.48 -3.85
C MET A 280 -20.88 7.41 -2.81
N PHE A 281 -20.22 6.25 -2.81
CA PHE A 281 -20.50 5.19 -1.82
C PHE A 281 -20.26 5.66 -0.38
N ASP A 282 -19.16 6.37 -0.12
CA ASP A 282 -18.88 6.93 1.21
C ASP A 282 -19.94 7.95 1.66
N SER A 283 -20.44 8.79 0.74
CA SER A 283 -21.55 9.71 1.00
C SER A 283 -22.83 8.96 1.36
N LEU A 284 -23.15 7.87 0.66
CA LEU A 284 -24.34 7.03 0.96
C LEU A 284 -24.26 6.39 2.34
N TYR A 285 -23.13 5.75 2.68
CA TYR A 285 -22.97 5.14 4.01
C TYR A 285 -22.95 6.18 5.13
N SER A 286 -22.35 7.35 4.91
CA SER A 286 -22.38 8.46 5.88
C SER A 286 -23.82 8.96 6.12
N LYS A 287 -24.63 9.06 5.06
CA LYS A 287 -26.05 9.42 5.14
C LYS A 287 -26.85 8.35 5.89
N LEU A 288 -26.62 7.07 5.63
CA LEU A 288 -27.28 5.96 6.33
C LEU A 288 -26.96 5.94 7.83
N ALA A 289 -25.68 6.01 8.19
CA ALA A 289 -25.22 6.05 9.59
C ALA A 289 -25.72 7.28 10.36
N SER A 290 -25.96 8.41 9.67
CA SER A 290 -26.57 9.60 10.29
C SER A 290 -28.06 9.43 10.64
N GLY A 291 -28.73 8.38 10.12
CA GLY A 291 -30.15 8.14 10.30
C GLY A 291 -30.50 7.03 11.29
N ILE A 292 -29.82 5.88 11.24
CA ILE A 292 -30.18 4.67 12.01
C ILE A 292 -28.91 3.85 12.35
N PHE A 293 -28.46 3.88 13.61
CA PHE A 293 -27.40 3.03 14.19
C PHE A 293 -26.05 2.97 13.41
N ASP A 294 -25.09 2.20 13.95
CA ASP A 294 -23.78 2.00 13.35
C ASP A 294 -23.86 0.94 12.24
N ILE A 295 -24.15 1.38 11.01
CA ILE A 295 -24.36 0.49 9.86
C ILE A 295 -23.00 0.05 9.30
N PRO A 296 -22.74 -1.28 9.19
CA PRO A 296 -21.48 -1.78 8.64
C PRO A 296 -21.31 -1.37 7.17
N LYS A 297 -20.13 -0.84 6.82
CA LYS A 297 -19.76 -0.50 5.43
C LYS A 297 -19.47 -1.77 4.61
N ASN A 298 -20.53 -2.40 4.10
CA ASN A 298 -20.44 -3.59 3.26
C ASN A 298 -20.12 -3.21 1.79
N ILE A 299 -18.85 -2.97 1.45
CA ILE A 299 -18.39 -2.75 0.06
C ILE A 299 -17.40 -3.84 -0.33
N ILE A 300 -17.75 -4.62 -1.35
CA ILE A 300 -16.91 -5.64 -1.97
C ILE A 300 -16.34 -5.06 -3.27
N PHE A 301 -15.03 -4.92 -3.36
CA PHE A 301 -14.36 -4.55 -4.61
C PHE A 301 -13.98 -5.81 -5.40
N ARG A 302 -14.23 -5.78 -6.72
CA ARG A 302 -13.88 -6.85 -7.67
C ARG A 302 -12.97 -6.29 -8.76
N GLU A 303 -11.98 -7.07 -9.15
CA GLU A 303 -11.19 -6.81 -10.35
C GLU A 303 -11.99 -7.23 -11.59
N SER A 304 -12.00 -6.40 -12.63
CA SER A 304 -12.40 -6.86 -13.96
C SER A 304 -11.33 -7.81 -14.49
N ASN A 305 -11.76 -9.01 -14.87
CA ASN A 305 -11.02 -9.85 -15.81
C ASN A 305 -10.83 -9.12 -17.16
#